data_AF-A0A3C0B5P5-F1
#
_entry.id   AF-A0A3C0B5P5-F1
#
_cell.length_a   1.000
_cell.length_b   1.000
_cell.length_c   1.000
_cell.angle_alpha   90.00
_cell.angle_beta   90.00
_cell.angle_gamma   90.00
#
_symmetry.space_group_name_H-M   'P 1'
#
loop_
_entity.id
_entity.type
_entity.pdbx_description
1 polymer ?
#
loop_
_entity_poly.entity_id
_entity_poly.type
_entity_poly.pdbx_seq_one_letter_code
_entity_poly.pdbx_strand_id
1 'polypeptide(L)'
;MGVTGIGITNRDINASAEIWNFVKNFALDETIGIKQATINEIKVYPNPVSDGILFLEIPFSASYSNLQIVDLRGRILQREQIIGQNPYVQVNISGLSRGVYIARLSGNQQIAVARFMVR
;
A
#
# COMPACT_ATOMS: atom_id res chain seq x y z
N MET A 1 75.44 -15.95 -27.91
CA MET A 1 73.97 -16.05 -28.11
C MET A 1 73.31 -15.64 -26.82
N GLY A 2 72.58 -14.53 -26.85
CA GLY A 2 71.96 -13.92 -25.69
C GLY A 2 70.46 -14.15 -25.65
N VAL A 3 69.95 -14.38 -24.45
CA VAL A 3 68.59 -14.10 -23.97
C VAL A 3 68.79 -13.89 -22.47
N THR A 4 68.91 -12.66 -21.95
CA THR A 4 67.81 -11.75 -21.52
C THR A 4 66.63 -12.54 -20.98
N GLY A 5 66.18 -12.45 -19.74
CA GLY A 5 66.50 -11.60 -18.60
C GLY A 5 65.47 -11.91 -17.50
N ILE A 6 65.64 -11.27 -16.35
CA ILE A 6 64.58 -10.75 -15.46
C ILE A 6 63.32 -11.65 -15.36
N GLY A 7 63.15 -12.38 -14.26
CA GLY A 7 62.52 -11.80 -13.08
C GLY A 7 61.03 -12.13 -13.06
N ILE A 8 60.43 -12.01 -11.87
CA ILE A 8 59.00 -12.18 -11.54
C ILE A 8 58.52 -13.63 -11.30
N THR A 9 58.97 -14.22 -10.19
CA THR A 9 58.06 -15.08 -9.42
C THR A 9 57.07 -14.18 -8.69
N ASN A 10 56.05 -13.75 -9.41
CA ASN A 10 54.82 -13.26 -8.80
C ASN A 10 53.70 -13.62 -9.79
N ARG A 11 53.03 -14.75 -9.55
CA ARG A 11 51.68 -14.95 -10.09
C ARG A 11 50.80 -14.02 -9.29
N ASP A 12 50.78 -12.75 -9.70
CA ASP A 12 49.95 -11.71 -9.10
C ASP A 12 48.51 -12.20 -9.14
N ILE A 13 48.04 -12.75 -8.02
CA ILE A 13 46.62 -12.91 -7.78
C ILE A 13 46.09 -11.49 -7.89
N ASN A 14 45.37 -11.20 -8.97
CA ASN A 14 44.74 -9.92 -9.12
C ASN A 14 43.59 -9.87 -8.11
N ALA A 15 43.92 -9.44 -6.89
CA ALA A 15 42.99 -9.41 -5.78
C ALA A 15 41.74 -8.59 -6.14
N SER A 16 41.87 -7.57 -6.98
CA SER A 16 40.73 -6.80 -7.47
C SER A 16 39.78 -7.62 -8.35
N ALA A 17 40.30 -8.55 -9.18
CA ALA A 17 39.49 -9.44 -9.99
C ALA A 17 38.77 -10.51 -9.14
N GLU A 18 39.47 -11.06 -8.15
CA GLU A 18 38.87 -12.01 -7.19
C GLU A 18 37.79 -11.34 -6.33
N ILE A 19 38.03 -10.10 -5.89
CA ILE A 19 37.03 -9.29 -5.18
C ILE A 19 35.82 -9.02 -6.08
N TRP A 20 36.04 -8.68 -7.35
CA TRP A 20 34.93 -8.42 -8.29
C TRP A 20 34.10 -9.69 -8.55
N ASN A 21 34.75 -10.85 -8.70
CA ASN A 21 34.08 -12.14 -8.87
C ASN A 21 33.29 -12.56 -7.63
N PHE A 22 33.83 -12.29 -6.43
CA PHE A 22 33.12 -12.48 -5.18
C PHE A 22 31.85 -11.61 -5.14
N VAL A 23 32.00 -10.29 -5.35
CA VAL A 23 30.87 -9.34 -5.29
C VAL A 23 29.80 -9.64 -6.35
N LYS A 24 30.18 -10.14 -7.54
CA LYS A 24 29.25 -10.54 -8.61
C LYS A 24 28.22 -11.58 -8.16
N ASN A 25 28.60 -12.49 -7.26
CA ASN A 25 27.70 -13.54 -6.76
C ASN A 25 26.80 -13.05 -5.60
N PHE A 26 27.12 -11.91 -4.98
CA PHE A 26 26.34 -11.27 -3.90
C PHE A 26 25.52 -10.07 -4.36
N ALA A 27 25.65 -9.66 -5.62
CA ALA A 27 24.72 -8.74 -6.28
C ALA A 27 23.43 -9.49 -6.63
N LEU A 28 22.78 -10.08 -5.62
CA LEU A 28 21.41 -10.51 -5.73
C LEU A 28 20.58 -9.23 -5.90
N ASP A 29 20.05 -9.07 -7.10
CA ASP A 29 19.11 -8.03 -7.50
C ASP A 29 17.73 -8.27 -6.87
N GLU A 30 17.71 -8.65 -5.59
CA GLU A 30 16.51 -8.60 -4.78
C GLU A 30 16.30 -7.15 -4.39
N THR A 31 15.78 -6.39 -5.36
CA THR A 31 15.15 -5.12 -5.07
C THR A 31 14.19 -5.36 -3.92
N ILE A 32 14.49 -4.78 -2.75
CA ILE A 32 13.54 -4.58 -1.64
C ILE A 32 12.45 -3.57 -2.02
N GLY A 33 12.08 -3.55 -3.31
CA GLY A 33 11.01 -2.75 -3.85
C GLY A 33 9.74 -3.17 -3.14
N ILE A 34 9.18 -2.25 -2.36
CA ILE A 34 7.82 -2.40 -1.85
C ILE A 34 6.95 -2.56 -3.09
N LYS A 35 6.35 -3.75 -3.27
CA LYS A 35 5.34 -3.97 -4.30
C LYS A 35 4.31 -2.87 -4.12
N GLN A 36 4.22 -1.95 -5.08
CA GLN A 36 3.29 -0.85 -5.03
C GLN A 36 1.90 -1.45 -4.90
N ALA A 37 1.30 -1.36 -3.71
CA ALA A 37 -0.03 -1.87 -3.48
C ALA A 37 -0.95 -1.08 -4.41
N THR A 38 -1.66 -1.78 -5.29
CA THR A 38 -2.76 -1.17 -6.03
C THR A 38 -3.76 -0.70 -4.98
N ILE A 39 -3.74 0.60 -4.68
CA ILE A 39 -4.72 1.22 -3.81
C ILE A 39 -6.02 1.16 -4.62
N ASN A 40 -6.92 0.26 -4.25
CA ASN A 40 -8.30 0.32 -4.72
C ASN A 40 -8.91 1.57 -4.07
N GLU A 41 -8.73 2.71 -4.74
CA GLU A 41 -9.21 4.01 -4.27
C GLU A 41 -10.73 4.01 -4.32
N ILE A 42 -11.33 3.81 -3.15
CA ILE A 42 -12.73 4.14 -2.91
C ILE A 42 -12.86 5.65 -2.90
N LYS A 43 -13.85 6.20 -3.60
CA LYS A 43 -14.15 7.63 -3.51
C LYS A 43 -15.21 7.85 -2.44
N VAL A 44 -15.06 8.93 -1.68
CA VAL A 44 -15.99 9.30 -0.63
C VAL A 44 -16.40 10.75 -0.82
N TYR A 45 -17.69 11.00 -0.89
CA TYR A 45 -18.26 12.33 -1.12
C TYR A 45 -19.62 12.48 -0.44
N PRO A 46 -20.05 13.71 -0.14
CA PRO A 46 -19.24 14.93 -0.15
C PRO A 46 -18.17 14.89 0.96
N ASN A 47 -17.06 15.59 0.76
CA ASN A 47 -16.09 15.82 1.82
C ASN A 47 -15.68 17.30 1.79
N PRO A 48 -16.06 18.12 2.79
CA PRO A 48 -16.79 17.74 4.02
C PRO A 48 -18.30 17.48 3.81
N VAL A 49 -18.90 16.66 4.68
CA VAL A 49 -20.33 16.32 4.71
C VAL A 49 -21.11 17.31 5.57
N SER A 50 -22.20 17.86 5.03
CA SER A 50 -23.09 18.77 5.75
C SER A 50 -24.47 18.16 6.05
N ASP A 51 -24.99 17.34 5.15
CA ASP A 51 -26.40 16.89 5.20
C ASP A 51 -26.57 15.53 5.90
N GLY A 52 -25.52 15.04 6.58
CA GLY A 52 -25.54 13.75 7.28
C GLY A 52 -25.59 12.52 6.37
N ILE A 53 -25.43 12.68 5.06
CA ILE A 53 -25.39 11.57 4.09
C ILE A 53 -24.00 11.49 3.46
N LEU A 54 -23.40 10.32 3.54
CA LEU A 54 -22.12 9.99 2.92
C LEU A 54 -22.34 9.00 1.78
N PHE A 55 -21.70 9.25 0.65
CA PHE A 55 -21.68 8.36 -0.50
C PHE A 55 -20.28 7.79 -0.69
N LEU A 56 -20.23 6.50 -1.00
CA LEU A 56 -19.02 5.78 -1.32
C LEU A 56 -19.16 5.18 -2.71
N GLU A 57 -18.18 5.45 -3.57
CA GLU A 57 -18.03 4.80 -4.88
C GLU A 57 -16.92 3.74 -4.77
N ILE A 58 -17.31 2.49 -5.03
CA ILE A 58 -16.48 1.30 -4.91
C ILE A 58 -16.13 0.82 -6.32
N PRO A 59 -14.84 0.63 -6.66
CA PRO A 59 -14.45 0.07 -7.95
C PRO A 59 -15.01 -1.35 -8.15
N PHE A 60 -15.54 -1.66 -9.33
CA PHE A 60 -16.07 -3.00 -9.66
C PHE A 60 -15.03 -4.13 -9.53
N SER A 61 -13.74 -3.81 -9.66
CA SER A 61 -12.64 -4.76 -9.45
C SER A 61 -12.47 -5.18 -7.98
N ALA A 62 -13.17 -4.52 -7.06
CA ALA A 62 -13.04 -4.72 -5.62
C ALA A 62 -14.39 -5.14 -5.01
N SER A 63 -14.39 -6.28 -4.31
CA SER A 63 -15.52 -6.70 -3.48
C SER A 63 -15.23 -6.47 -1.99
N TYR A 64 -16.14 -5.76 -1.32
CA TYR A 64 -16.13 -5.54 0.13
C TYR A 64 -17.46 -6.03 0.71
N SER A 65 -17.42 -6.58 1.93
CA SER A 65 -18.60 -7.13 2.60
C SER A 65 -18.99 -6.33 3.84
N ASN A 66 -18.07 -5.57 4.41
CA ASN A 66 -18.28 -4.83 5.65
C ASN A 66 -17.80 -3.39 5.50
N LEU A 67 -18.64 -2.45 5.92
CA LEU A 67 -18.33 -1.04 6.05
C LEU A 67 -18.38 -0.64 7.51
N GLN A 68 -17.35 0.07 7.97
CA GLN A 68 -17.24 0.60 9.31
C GLN A 68 -16.96 2.09 9.26
N ILE A 69 -17.71 2.87 10.04
CA ILE A 69 -17.34 4.25 10.33
C ILE A 69 -16.61 4.27 11.67
N VAL A 70 -15.40 4.82 11.68
CA VAL A 70 -14.48 4.77 12.79
C VAL A 70 -14.01 6.19 13.13
N ASP A 71 -13.88 6.50 14.41
CA ASP A 71 -13.27 7.76 14.84
C ASP A 71 -11.74 7.70 14.87
N LEU A 72 -11.09 8.84 15.13
CA LEU A 72 -9.62 8.93 15.23
C LEU A 72 -9.01 8.13 16.39
N ARG A 73 -9.83 7.69 17.36
CA ARG A 73 -9.40 6.83 18.47
C ARG A 73 -9.59 5.35 18.16
N GLY A 74 -10.01 5.01 16.93
CA GLY A 74 -10.26 3.63 16.51
C GLY A 74 -11.60 3.06 16.99
N ARG A 75 -12.49 3.87 17.58
CA ARG A 75 -13.81 3.40 18.02
C ARG A 75 -14.72 3.25 16.81
N ILE A 76 -15.35 2.08 16.69
CA ILE A 76 -16.35 1.80 15.65
C ILE A 76 -17.67 2.45 16.07
N LEU A 77 -18.15 3.39 15.27
CA LEU A 77 -19.39 4.13 15.52
C LEU A 77 -20.58 3.53 14.77
N GLN A 78 -20.33 2.97 13.58
CA GLN A 78 -21.35 2.35 12.74
C GLN A 78 -20.76 1.18 11.98
N ARG A 79 -21.58 0.15 11.75
CA ARG A 79 -21.21 -1.03 10.96
C ARG A 79 -22.37 -1.39 10.03
N GLU A 80 -22.06 -1.59 8.76
CA GLU A 80 -23.00 -2.02 7.75
C GLU A 80 -22.46 -3.21 6.97
N GLN A 81 -23.35 -4.05 6.47
CA GLN A 81 -23.00 -5.11 5.52
C GLN A 81 -23.29 -4.62 4.11
N ILE A 82 -22.30 -4.74 3.23
CA ILE A 82 -22.46 -4.46 1.82
C ILE A 82 -22.89 -5.78 1.17
N ILE A 83 -24.11 -5.82 0.64
CA ILE A 83 -24.68 -7.01 0.02
C ILE A 83 -24.51 -6.89 -1.50
N GLY A 84 -23.89 -7.90 -2.10
CA GLY A 84 -23.64 -7.95 -3.54
C GLY A 84 -22.48 -7.05 -4.00
N GLN A 85 -22.43 -6.77 -5.30
CA GLN A 85 -21.45 -5.87 -5.91
C GLN A 85 -22.09 -4.52 -6.24
N ASN A 86 -22.55 -3.80 -5.22
CA ASN A 86 -23.08 -2.46 -5.42
C ASN A 86 -21.91 -1.44 -5.46
N PRO A 87 -21.66 -0.77 -6.60
CA PRO A 87 -20.61 0.23 -6.71
C PRO A 87 -20.94 1.53 -5.95
N TYR A 88 -22.19 1.76 -5.56
CA TYR A 88 -22.61 2.99 -4.87
C TYR A 88 -23.26 2.66 -3.54
N VAL A 89 -22.60 3.02 -2.44
CA VAL A 89 -23.10 2.83 -1.08
C VAL A 89 -23.45 4.18 -0.47
N GLN A 90 -24.66 4.27 0.09
CA GLN A 90 -25.11 5.44 0.83
C GLN A 90 -25.17 5.10 2.32
N VAL A 91 -24.59 5.96 3.14
CA VAL A 91 -24.52 5.81 4.59
C VAL A 91 -25.14 7.03 5.26
N ASN A 92 -26.07 6.80 6.17
CA ASN A 92 -26.56 7.86 7.04
C ASN A 92 -25.60 8.03 8.23
N ILE A 93 -25.01 9.20 8.34
CA ILE A 93 -24.08 9.63 9.39
C ILE A 93 -24.61 10.84 10.19
N SER A 94 -25.90 11.14 10.10
CA SER A 94 -26.53 12.29 10.78
C SER A 94 -26.39 12.28 12.31
N GLY A 95 -26.16 11.11 12.91
CA GLY A 95 -25.89 10.98 14.35
C GLY A 95 -24.45 11.30 14.77
N LEU A 96 -23.55 11.58 13.82
CA LEU A 96 -22.14 11.87 14.13
C LEU A 96 -21.94 13.36 14.44
N SER A 97 -21.11 13.63 15.43
CA SER A 97 -20.68 15.00 15.75
C SER A 97 -19.74 15.54 14.67
N ARG A 98 -19.54 16.86 14.69
CA ARG A 98 -18.58 17.54 13.81
C ARG A 98 -17.17 17.01 14.08
N GLY A 99 -16.43 16.66 13.04
CA GLY A 99 -15.10 16.08 13.20
C GLY A 99 -14.61 15.28 12.00
N VAL A 100 -13.48 14.60 12.19
CA VAL A 100 -12.84 13.76 11.17
C VAL A 100 -13.07 12.30 11.50
N TYR A 101 -13.44 11.53 10.48
CA TYR A 101 -13.78 10.12 10.58
C TYR A 101 -13.13 9.32 9.45
N ILE A 102 -13.12 8.01 9.64
CA ILE A 102 -12.57 7.03 8.72
C ILE A 102 -13.69 6.09 8.30
N ALA A 103 -13.96 6.00 7.00
CA ALA A 103 -14.73 4.94 6.40
C ALA A 103 -13.76 3.80 6.05
N ARG A 104 -13.97 2.64 6.69
CA ARG A 104 -13.16 1.43 6.49
C ARG A 104 -14.03 0.36 5.87
N LEU A 105 -13.64 -0.11 4.69
CA LEU A 105 -14.25 -1.25 4.01
C LEU A 105 -13.33 -2.45 4.13
N SER A 106 -13.89 -3.62 4.44
CA SER A 106 -13.15 -4.88 4.46
C SER A 106 -13.87 -5.94 3.64
N GLY A 107 -13.09 -6.65 2.83
CA GLY A 107 -13.46 -7.88 2.13
C GLY A 107 -12.50 -9.02 2.51
N ASN A 108 -12.60 -10.16 1.83
CA ASN A 108 -11.86 -11.37 2.22
C ASN A 108 -10.33 -11.23 2.15
N GLN A 109 -9.81 -10.44 1.19
CA GLN A 109 -8.37 -10.30 0.96
C GLN A 109 -7.91 -8.84 0.89
N GLN A 110 -8.80 -7.88 1.11
CA GLN A 110 -8.51 -6.47 0.91
C GLN A 110 -9.23 -5.59 1.93
N ILE A 111 -8.60 -4.47 2.23
CA ILE A 111 -9.13 -3.41 3.08
C ILE A 111 -8.93 -2.11 2.32
N ALA A 112 -9.98 -1.29 2.25
CA ALA A 112 -9.89 0.08 1.79
C ALA A 112 -10.27 1.04 2.92
N VAL A 113 -9.61 2.19 2.93
CA VAL A 113 -9.75 3.19 3.98
C VAL A 113 -9.84 4.55 3.33
N ALA A 114 -10.86 5.32 3.70
CA ALA A 114 -11.04 6.69 3.25
C ALA A 114 -11.36 7.59 4.43
N ARG A 115 -10.75 8.78 4.43
CA ARG A 115 -10.97 9.81 5.45
C ARG A 115 -12.00 10.81 4.95
N PHE A 116 -12.95 11.18 5.80
CA PHE A 116 -13.92 12.23 5.52
C PHE A 116 -14.13 13.12 6.76
N MET A 117 -14.68 14.31 6.52
CA MET A 117 -14.97 15.29 7.56
C MET A 117 -16.48 15.55 7.61
N VAL A 118 -17.04 15.63 8.82
CA VAL A 118 -18.43 16.06 9.10
C VAL A 118 -18.40 17.50 9.61
N ARG A 119 -19.23 18.36 9.02
CA ARG A 119 -19.32 19.78 9.37
C ARG A 119 -20.19 20.08 10.57
#